data_AF-A0A8H4QMX2-F1
#
_entry.id   AF-A0A8H4QMX2-F1
#
_cell.length_a   1.000
_cell.length_b   1.000
_cell.length_c   1.000
_cell.angle_alpha   90.00
_cell.angle_beta   90.00
_cell.angle_gamma   90.00
#
_symmetry.space_group_name_H-M   'P 1'
#
loop_
_entity.id
_entity.type
_entity.pdbx_description
1 polymer ?
#
loop_
_entity_poly.entity_id
_entity_poly.type
_entity_poly.pdbx_seq_one_letter_code
_entity_poly.pdbx_strand_id
1 'polypeptide(L)'
;MFALALKACAMAILALIPAAVHAQDIDLHVVTRSFYQANIPQRLGIIFRPKVLFEVSFPELFVEPGLLPLTLTAGIRLPRNATMDAPMFRIIGDNGEGPFIILMVDVDAPIHPTPATGEFRHFLGANFFLNDVMDPFLLSNSTPALSEYQEPHPILSEPHRYAFLIFSQPDNFNDSVGGSPFYTTTSYFNLTDFILQTGLDQPCGGTYMIL
;
A
#
# COMPACT_ATOMS: atom_id res chain seq x y z
N MET A 1 19.83 -16.55 65.73
CA MET A 1 19.59 -15.23 65.10
C MET A 1 20.03 -15.31 63.65
N PHE A 2 19.07 -15.16 62.72
CA PHE A 2 19.17 -14.71 61.31
C PHE A 2 20.12 -15.48 60.34
N ALA A 3 19.78 -15.81 59.09
CA ALA A 3 18.57 -15.62 58.29
C ALA A 3 18.56 -16.63 57.12
N LEU A 4 17.34 -17.03 56.75
CA LEU A 4 16.97 -17.70 55.51
C LEU A 4 16.83 -16.63 54.41
N ALA A 5 17.39 -16.81 53.20
CA ALA A 5 16.93 -16.13 51.97
C ALA A 5 17.53 -16.84 50.74
N LEU A 6 16.76 -17.72 50.10
CA LEU A 6 15.91 -17.49 48.91
C LEU A 6 16.70 -17.52 47.59
N LYS A 7 16.66 -18.69 46.93
CA LYS A 7 17.04 -18.87 45.53
C LYS A 7 16.09 -18.04 44.65
N ALA A 8 16.59 -17.01 44.00
CA ALA A 8 15.89 -16.36 42.91
C ALA A 8 16.03 -17.22 41.64
N CYS A 9 15.00 -18.00 41.33
CA CYS A 9 14.83 -18.62 40.02
C CYS A 9 14.14 -17.57 39.14
N ALA A 10 14.91 -16.84 38.34
CA ALA A 10 14.36 -15.90 37.36
C ALA A 10 13.71 -16.73 36.24
N MET A 11 12.38 -16.82 36.26
CA MET A 11 11.60 -17.32 35.12
C MET A 11 11.77 -16.32 33.96
N ALA A 12 12.46 -16.74 32.92
CA ALA A 12 12.45 -16.03 31.65
C ALA A 12 11.04 -16.14 31.05
N ILE A 13 10.28 -15.06 31.12
CA ILE A 13 9.04 -14.92 30.34
C ILE A 13 9.48 -14.75 28.89
N LEU A 14 9.42 -15.83 28.11
CA LEU A 14 9.58 -15.79 26.67
C LEU A 14 8.35 -15.05 26.12
N ALA A 15 8.49 -13.74 25.87
CA ALA A 15 7.51 -12.99 25.13
C ALA A 15 7.39 -13.61 23.74
N LEU A 16 6.28 -14.30 23.46
CA LEU A 16 5.91 -14.66 22.09
C LEU A 16 5.64 -13.34 21.35
N ILE A 17 6.64 -12.85 20.64
CA ILE A 17 6.42 -11.89 19.56
C ILE A 17 5.59 -12.65 18.53
N PRO A 18 4.37 -12.22 18.18
CA PRO A 18 3.66 -12.84 17.06
C PRO A 18 4.54 -12.64 15.83
N ALA A 19 5.06 -13.75 15.30
CA ALA A 19 5.71 -13.74 14.00
C ALA A 19 4.66 -13.23 13.00
N ALA A 20 4.88 -12.02 12.47
CA ALA A 20 4.12 -11.56 11.32
C ALA A 20 4.34 -12.62 10.24
N VAL A 21 3.29 -13.34 9.87
CA VAL A 21 3.33 -14.25 8.74
C VAL A 21 3.59 -13.38 7.52
N HIS A 22 4.84 -13.35 7.04
CA HIS A 22 5.16 -12.77 5.75
C HIS A 22 4.48 -13.64 4.69
N ALA A 23 3.32 -13.19 4.28
CA ALA A 23 2.57 -13.78 3.19
C ALA A 23 3.19 -13.31 1.89
N GLN A 24 3.88 -14.18 1.16
CA GLN A 24 4.08 -13.85 -0.25
C GLN A 24 2.69 -13.59 -0.84
N ASP A 25 2.49 -12.47 -1.56
CA ASP A 25 1.19 -12.08 -2.13
C ASP A 25 0.85 -12.96 -3.35
N ILE A 26 0.82 -14.28 -3.14
CA ILE A 26 0.51 -15.32 -4.13
C ILE A 26 -0.91 -15.87 -3.97
N ASP A 27 -1.63 -15.40 -2.95
CA ASP A 27 -2.96 -15.91 -2.58
C ASP A 27 -3.89 -14.77 -2.12
N LEU A 28 -5.06 -14.68 -2.78
CA LEU A 28 -6.05 -13.64 -2.52
C LEU A 28 -6.62 -13.70 -1.09
N HIS A 29 -6.79 -14.89 -0.51
CA HIS A 29 -7.27 -15.03 0.86
C HIS A 29 -6.24 -14.54 1.87
N VAL A 30 -4.96 -14.80 1.61
CA VAL A 30 -3.89 -14.37 2.51
C VAL A 30 -3.75 -12.84 2.48
N VAL A 31 -3.69 -12.22 1.30
CA VAL A 31 -3.61 -10.76 1.19
C VAL A 31 -4.86 -10.09 1.79
N THR A 32 -6.05 -10.64 1.52
CA THR A 32 -7.31 -10.16 2.12
C THR A 32 -7.24 -10.20 3.64
N ARG A 33 -6.82 -11.34 4.21
CA ARG A 33 -6.67 -11.48 5.67
C ARG A 33 -5.68 -10.46 6.22
N SER A 34 -4.55 -10.24 5.54
CA SER A 34 -3.54 -9.27 5.98
C SER A 34 -4.09 -7.84 6.04
N PHE A 35 -4.84 -7.41 5.02
CA PHE A 35 -5.50 -6.10 5.00
C PHE A 35 -6.48 -5.92 6.17
N TYR A 36 -7.33 -6.91 6.43
CA TYR A 36 -8.28 -6.86 7.54
C TYR A 36 -7.61 -6.91 8.91
N GLN A 37 -6.56 -7.74 9.08
CA GLN A 37 -5.76 -7.76 10.31
C GLN A 37 -5.05 -6.44 10.57
N ALA A 38 -4.57 -5.79 9.51
CA ALA A 38 -3.99 -4.47 9.57
C ALA A 38 -5.03 -3.36 9.59
N ASN A 39 -6.33 -3.63 9.74
CA ASN A 39 -7.40 -2.62 9.80
C ASN A 39 -7.41 -1.57 8.66
N ILE A 40 -6.82 -1.88 7.51
CA ILE A 40 -6.73 -0.94 6.37
C ILE A 40 -8.12 -0.67 5.76
N PRO A 41 -8.97 -1.68 5.50
CA PRO A 41 -10.27 -1.44 4.88
C PRO A 41 -11.17 -0.52 5.71
N GLN A 42 -11.20 -0.71 7.04
CA GLN A 42 -11.99 0.15 7.92
C GLN A 42 -11.45 1.59 7.96
N ARG A 43 -10.12 1.77 7.96
CA ARG A 43 -9.49 3.09 7.98
C ARG A 43 -9.77 3.88 6.70
N LEU A 44 -9.78 3.21 5.56
CA LEU A 44 -9.99 3.80 4.24
C LEU A 44 -11.47 3.88 3.81
N GLY A 45 -12.40 3.30 4.59
CA GLY A 45 -13.83 3.26 4.24
C GLY A 45 -14.15 2.37 3.03
N ILE A 46 -13.34 1.34 2.78
CA ILE A 46 -13.48 0.43 1.64
C ILE A 46 -13.90 -0.98 2.07
N ILE A 47 -14.47 -1.72 1.13
CA ILE A 47 -14.71 -3.17 1.22
C ILE A 47 -13.64 -3.85 0.36
N PHE A 48 -12.64 -4.45 1.00
CA PHE A 48 -11.55 -5.10 0.28
C PHE A 48 -11.91 -6.53 -0.12
N ARG A 49 -12.19 -6.73 -1.42
CA ARG A 49 -12.50 -8.03 -2.04
C ARG A 49 -11.67 -8.19 -3.31
N PRO A 50 -10.35 -8.40 -3.18
CA PRO A 50 -9.48 -8.45 -4.34
C PRO A 50 -9.84 -9.63 -5.23
N LYS A 51 -9.80 -9.39 -6.54
CA LYS A 51 -9.97 -10.37 -7.62
C LYS A 51 -8.63 -10.71 -8.27
N VAL A 52 -7.63 -9.84 -8.09
CA VAL A 52 -6.28 -10.00 -8.61
C VAL A 52 -5.24 -9.77 -7.53
N LEU A 53 -4.09 -10.42 -7.68
CA LEU A 53 -2.90 -10.12 -6.90
C LEU A 53 -2.24 -8.89 -7.53
N PHE A 54 -1.94 -7.90 -6.69
CA PHE A 54 -1.31 -6.66 -7.12
C PHE A 54 0.12 -6.63 -6.61
N GLU A 55 1.07 -6.85 -7.52
CA GLU A 55 2.48 -6.82 -7.18
C GLU A 55 3.04 -5.42 -7.36
N VAL A 56 3.69 -4.92 -6.31
CA VAL A 56 4.39 -3.65 -6.30
C VAL A 56 5.85 -3.95 -6.06
N SER A 57 6.74 -3.45 -6.92
CA SER A 57 8.18 -3.70 -6.78
C SER A 57 8.97 -2.41 -6.82
N PHE A 58 9.79 -2.17 -5.80
CA PHE A 58 10.71 -1.04 -5.79
C PHE A 58 11.96 -1.38 -6.58
N PRO A 59 12.47 -0.44 -7.42
CA PRO A 59 13.74 -0.64 -8.09
C PRO A 59 14.87 -0.72 -7.05
N GLU A 60 15.90 -1.48 -7.38
CA GLU A 60 17.02 -1.76 -6.49
C GLU A 60 17.71 -0.49 -5.99
N LEU A 61 17.96 -0.42 -4.68
CA LEU A 61 18.97 0.49 -4.15
C LEU A 61 20.36 -0.16 -4.23
N PHE A 62 21.28 0.53 -4.91
CA PHE A 62 22.72 0.66 -4.66
C PHE A 62 23.38 -0.20 -3.55
N VAL A 63 23.29 -1.52 -3.60
CA VAL A 63 24.17 -2.42 -2.85
C VAL A 63 24.43 -3.67 -3.69
N GLU A 64 25.54 -3.61 -4.42
CA GLU A 64 26.12 -4.68 -5.25
C GLU A 64 25.34 -5.05 -6.54
N PRO A 65 26.00 -5.14 -7.71
CA PRO A 65 25.35 -5.60 -8.93
C PRO A 65 24.91 -7.06 -8.80
N GLY A 66 23.60 -7.32 -8.93
CA GLY A 66 23.03 -8.68 -9.05
C GLY A 66 21.92 -9.07 -8.08
N LEU A 67 21.30 -8.14 -7.34
CA LEU A 67 20.05 -8.41 -6.65
C LEU A 67 18.84 -8.16 -7.57
N LEU A 68 17.68 -8.65 -7.15
CA LEU A 68 16.41 -8.53 -7.88
C LEU A 68 15.63 -7.33 -7.33
N PRO A 69 14.68 -6.75 -8.09
CA PRO A 69 13.76 -5.74 -7.57
C PRO A 69 13.07 -6.23 -6.29
N LEU A 70 12.85 -5.32 -5.34
CA LEU A 70 12.19 -5.63 -4.08
C LEU A 70 10.68 -5.66 -4.29
N THR A 71 10.12 -6.84 -4.50
CA THR A 71 8.67 -7.05 -4.57
C THR A 71 8.07 -7.06 -3.17
N LEU A 72 7.01 -6.28 -2.98
CA LEU A 72 6.27 -6.21 -1.73
C LEU A 72 5.57 -7.53 -1.42
N THR A 73 5.39 -7.72 -0.13
CA THR A 73 4.60 -8.77 0.50
C THR A 73 3.76 -8.03 1.52
N ALA A 74 2.45 -8.22 1.55
CA ALA A 74 1.58 -7.45 2.42
C ALA A 74 2.07 -7.45 3.88
N GLY A 75 2.26 -6.25 4.43
CA GLY A 75 2.78 -6.04 5.79
C GLY A 75 4.30 -6.12 5.93
N ILE A 76 5.04 -6.21 4.83
CA ILE A 76 6.50 -6.16 4.86
C ILE A 76 6.97 -4.84 5.51
N ARG A 77 7.94 -4.96 6.42
CA ARG A 77 8.62 -3.81 7.02
C ARG A 77 9.83 -3.44 6.18
N LEU A 78 9.88 -2.20 5.73
CA LEU A 78 10.97 -1.70 4.90
C LEU A 78 11.68 -0.51 5.56
N PRO A 79 13.00 -0.37 5.38
CA PRO A 79 13.67 0.87 5.71
C PRO A 79 13.31 1.94 4.67
N ARG A 80 13.25 3.22 5.09
CA ARG A 80 12.88 4.35 4.21
C ARG A 80 13.68 4.41 2.91
N ASN A 81 14.97 4.07 2.96
CA ASN A 81 15.82 4.14 1.78
C ASN A 81 15.28 3.19 0.67
N ALA A 82 14.73 2.03 1.01
CA ALA A 82 14.21 1.06 0.04
C ALA A 82 12.98 1.56 -0.77
N THR A 83 12.44 2.72 -0.43
CA THR A 83 11.25 3.30 -1.05
C THR A 83 11.51 4.70 -1.65
N MET A 84 12.77 5.05 -1.90
CA MET A 84 13.11 6.39 -2.42
C MET A 84 12.63 6.61 -3.86
N ASP A 85 12.72 5.58 -4.69
CA ASP A 85 12.32 5.64 -6.09
C ASP A 85 10.90 5.09 -6.28
N ALA A 86 10.24 5.52 -7.36
CA ALA A 86 8.89 5.07 -7.68
C ALA A 86 8.87 3.56 -7.99
N PRO A 87 7.86 2.80 -7.53
CA PRO A 87 7.76 1.38 -7.80
C PRO A 87 7.20 1.09 -9.20
N MET A 88 7.40 -0.14 -9.65
CA MET A 88 6.71 -0.75 -10.79
C MET A 88 5.52 -1.58 -10.31
N PHE A 89 4.55 -1.77 -11.20
CA PHE A 89 3.26 -2.39 -10.89
C PHE A 89 2.95 -3.55 -11.81
N ARG A 90 2.48 -4.67 -11.25
CA ARG A 90 2.03 -5.84 -12.01
C ARG A 90 0.72 -6.38 -11.46
N ILE A 91 -0.05 -7.05 -12.31
CA ILE A 91 -1.28 -7.76 -11.92
C ILE A 91 -1.15 -9.23 -12.26
N ILE A 92 -1.50 -10.10 -11.32
CA ILE A 92 -1.67 -11.53 -11.57
C ILE A 92 -3.13 -11.91 -11.31
N GLY A 93 -3.77 -12.50 -12.31
CA GLY A 93 -5.18 -12.88 -12.30
C GLY A 93 -5.94 -12.27 -13.49
N ASP A 94 -7.24 -12.56 -13.57
CA ASP A 94 -8.10 -12.06 -14.65
C ASP A 94 -8.94 -10.87 -14.16
N ASN A 95 -8.70 -9.69 -14.71
CA ASN A 95 -9.50 -8.48 -14.49
C ASN A 95 -9.57 -7.59 -15.74
N GLY A 96 -9.42 -8.21 -16.93
CA GLY A 96 -9.27 -7.52 -18.20
C GLY A 96 -7.89 -6.87 -18.40
N GLU A 97 -7.71 -6.19 -19.52
CA GLU A 97 -6.44 -5.55 -19.91
C GLU A 97 -6.29 -4.09 -19.42
N GLY A 98 -7.30 -3.57 -18.72
CA GLY A 98 -7.40 -2.18 -18.25
C GLY A 98 -8.51 -1.38 -18.98
N PRO A 99 -8.60 -0.06 -18.76
CA PRO A 99 -7.68 0.74 -17.94
C PRO A 99 -7.82 0.50 -16.43
N PHE A 100 -6.72 0.70 -15.70
CA PHE A 100 -6.67 0.67 -14.25
C PHE A 100 -6.21 1.99 -13.65
N ILE A 101 -6.59 2.21 -12.39
CA ILE A 101 -6.08 3.28 -11.52
C ILE A 101 -5.27 2.65 -10.41
N ILE A 102 -4.12 3.25 -10.12
CA ILE A 102 -3.25 2.85 -9.02
C ILE A 102 -3.15 4.01 -8.03
N LEU A 103 -3.36 3.70 -6.76
CA LEU A 103 -3.29 4.62 -5.64
C LEU A 103 -2.29 4.09 -4.62
N MET A 104 -1.40 4.97 -4.15
CA MET A 104 -0.63 4.75 -2.93
C MET A 104 -1.06 5.77 -1.89
N VAL A 105 -1.36 5.29 -0.68
CA VAL A 105 -1.89 6.12 0.40
C VAL A 105 -1.30 5.71 1.75
N ASP A 106 -0.89 6.69 2.53
CA ASP A 106 -0.57 6.55 3.95
C ASP A 106 -1.87 6.64 4.76
N VAL A 107 -2.28 5.51 5.32
CA VAL A 107 -3.55 5.38 6.07
C VAL A 107 -3.41 5.88 7.51
N ASP A 108 -2.19 6.26 7.91
CA ASP A 108 -1.80 6.68 9.25
C ASP A 108 -1.44 8.18 9.33
N ALA A 109 -1.42 8.90 8.21
CA ALA A 109 -1.17 10.34 8.21
C ALA A 109 -2.41 11.19 8.57
N PRO A 110 -2.24 12.41 9.15
CA PRO A 110 -1.19 12.79 10.10
C PRO A 110 -1.58 12.39 11.52
N ILE A 111 -0.66 11.75 12.25
CA ILE A 111 -0.75 11.62 13.71
C ILE A 111 -0.23 12.92 14.34
N HIS A 112 -1.11 13.91 14.53
CA HIS A 112 -0.85 15.06 15.41
C HIS A 112 -2.06 15.28 16.35
N PRO A 113 -1.88 15.91 17.54
CA PRO A 113 -2.90 15.98 18.59
C PRO A 113 -4.11 16.87 18.25
N THR A 114 -4.08 17.52 17.09
CA THR A 114 -5.20 18.24 16.49
C THR A 114 -5.83 17.34 15.42
N PRO A 115 -7.17 17.26 15.31
CA PRO A 115 -7.83 16.30 14.43
C PRO A 115 -7.59 16.63 12.96
N ALA A 116 -6.46 16.20 12.43
CA ALA A 116 -6.23 16.13 11.00
C ALA A 116 -6.78 14.77 10.54
N THR A 117 -8.08 14.74 10.27
CA THR A 117 -8.74 13.59 9.68
C THR A 117 -8.46 13.60 8.18
N GLY A 118 -7.54 12.78 7.71
CA GLY A 118 -7.43 12.52 6.29
C GLY A 118 -6.11 11.87 5.92
N GLU A 119 -6.20 10.93 5.00
CA GLU A 119 -5.09 10.14 4.49
C GLU A 119 -4.07 11.04 3.77
N PHE A 120 -2.84 10.55 3.59
CA PHE A 120 -1.86 11.23 2.73
C PHE A 120 -1.65 10.43 1.45
N ARG A 121 -1.96 11.03 0.31
CA ARG A 121 -1.80 10.41 -1.00
C ARG A 121 -0.35 10.54 -1.47
N HIS A 122 0.31 9.41 -1.66
CA HIS A 122 1.69 9.33 -2.14
C HIS A 122 1.80 9.13 -3.65
N PHE A 123 0.78 8.55 -4.28
CA PHE A 123 0.77 8.36 -5.73
C PHE A 123 -0.67 8.20 -6.21
N LEU A 124 -0.99 8.75 -7.38
CA LEU A 124 -2.22 8.46 -8.10
C LEU A 124 -1.96 8.50 -9.58
N GLY A 125 -2.02 7.34 -10.23
CA GLY A 125 -1.93 7.23 -11.68
C GLY A 125 -3.16 6.55 -12.25
N ALA A 126 -3.50 6.91 -13.47
CA ALA A 126 -4.64 6.39 -14.22
C ALA A 126 -4.17 5.88 -15.58
N ASN A 127 -5.09 5.29 -16.34
CA ASN A 127 -4.85 4.80 -17.70
C ASN A 127 -3.72 3.76 -17.75
N PHE A 128 -3.65 2.88 -16.75
CA PHE A 128 -2.75 1.73 -16.74
C PHE A 128 -3.33 0.55 -17.52
N PHE A 129 -2.53 -0.08 -18.38
CA PHE A 129 -2.93 -1.22 -19.20
C PHE A 129 -1.91 -2.35 -19.13
N LEU A 130 -2.39 -3.58 -19.32
CA LEU A 130 -1.55 -4.77 -19.58
C LEU A 130 -1.25 -4.82 -21.08
N ASN A 131 -0.17 -4.17 -21.51
CA ASN A 131 0.16 -4.04 -22.93
C ASN A 131 1.65 -4.32 -23.24
N ASP A 132 2.42 -4.78 -22.26
CA ASP A 132 3.83 -5.10 -22.46
C ASP A 132 3.97 -6.49 -23.12
N VAL A 133 4.66 -6.51 -24.25
CA VAL A 133 4.85 -7.71 -25.08
C VAL A 133 5.87 -8.68 -24.46
N MET A 134 6.85 -8.16 -23.73
CA MET A 134 7.89 -8.94 -23.06
C MET A 134 7.42 -9.42 -21.69
N ASP A 135 6.50 -8.68 -21.08
CA ASP A 135 5.98 -8.97 -19.76
C ASP A 135 4.44 -8.75 -19.65
N PRO A 136 3.63 -9.79 -19.89
CA PRO A 136 2.18 -9.65 -19.99
C PRO A 136 1.49 -9.28 -18.67
N PHE A 137 2.22 -9.21 -17.55
CA PHE A 137 1.69 -8.83 -16.25
C PHE A 137 2.05 -7.40 -15.86
N LEU A 138 3.01 -6.78 -16.55
CA LEU A 138 3.48 -5.43 -16.25
C LEU A 138 2.44 -4.40 -16.70
N LEU A 139 2.13 -3.46 -15.81
CA LEU A 139 1.28 -2.33 -16.12
C LEU A 139 2.10 -1.16 -16.65
N SER A 140 1.66 -0.56 -17.75
CA SER A 140 2.15 0.72 -18.23
C SER A 140 1.02 1.73 -18.34
N ASN A 141 1.29 2.98 -18.01
CA ASN A 141 0.34 4.08 -18.17
C ASN A 141 0.53 4.79 -19.51
N SER A 142 -0.58 5.23 -20.11
CA SER A 142 -0.56 6.04 -21.35
C SER A 142 -0.60 7.55 -21.11
N THR A 143 -0.70 7.98 -19.85
CA THR A 143 -0.77 9.39 -19.44
C THR A 143 0.12 9.64 -18.21
N PRO A 144 0.61 10.87 -17.99
CA PRO A 144 1.26 11.24 -16.72
C PRO A 144 0.42 10.90 -15.49
N ALA A 145 1.06 10.75 -14.33
CA ALA A 145 0.33 10.51 -13.10
C ALA A 145 -0.49 11.77 -12.72
N LEU A 146 -1.65 11.55 -12.11
CA LEU A 146 -2.46 12.64 -11.54
C LEU A 146 -1.82 13.18 -10.25
N SER A 147 -1.05 12.34 -9.56
CA SER A 147 -0.14 12.73 -8.48
C SER A 147 1.11 11.88 -8.59
N GLU A 148 2.22 12.52 -8.93
CA GLU A 148 3.52 11.87 -9.02
C GLU A 148 3.92 11.24 -7.68
N TYR A 149 4.77 10.22 -7.77
CA TYR A 149 5.24 9.49 -6.61
C TYR A 149 5.97 10.43 -5.64
N GLN A 150 5.47 10.50 -4.41
CA GLN A 150 6.14 11.13 -3.29
C GLN A 150 6.63 10.03 -2.36
N GLU A 151 7.91 10.03 -2.04
CA GLU A 151 8.47 8.97 -1.22
C GLU A 151 7.94 9.05 0.23
N PRO A 152 7.75 7.90 0.90
CA PRO A 152 7.41 7.87 2.32
C PRO A 152 8.34 8.72 3.19
N HIS A 153 7.76 9.47 4.12
CA HIS A 153 8.51 10.27 5.08
C HIS A 153 7.76 10.32 6.44
N PRO A 154 7.72 9.20 7.19
CA PRO A 154 7.08 9.19 8.50
C PRO A 154 7.79 10.20 9.42
N ILE A 155 7.03 11.17 9.95
CA ILE A 155 7.55 12.28 10.77
C ILE A 155 7.74 11.84 12.24
N LEU A 156 7.10 10.74 12.66
CA LEU A 156 7.10 10.22 14.03
C LEU A 156 7.66 8.80 14.10
N SER A 157 7.93 8.33 15.32
CA SER A 157 8.51 7.01 15.60
C SER A 157 7.52 5.85 15.46
N GLU A 158 6.24 6.12 15.27
CA GLU A 158 5.23 5.07 15.09
C GLU A 158 5.27 4.53 13.67
N PRO A 159 5.11 3.21 13.47
CA PRO A 159 5.08 2.65 12.12
C PRO A 159 3.85 3.11 11.34
N HIS A 160 4.03 3.52 10.08
CA HIS A 160 2.96 3.90 9.17
C HIS A 160 2.68 2.80 8.15
N ARG A 161 1.41 2.56 7.81
CA ARG A 161 0.98 1.62 6.78
C ARG A 161 0.73 2.38 5.47
N TYR A 162 1.51 2.02 4.45
CA TYR A 162 1.38 2.56 3.10
C TYR A 162 0.67 1.52 2.22
N ALA A 163 -0.61 1.76 1.95
CA ALA A 163 -1.43 0.87 1.15
C ALA A 163 -1.30 1.23 -0.33
N PHE A 164 -1.09 0.20 -1.15
CA PHE A 164 -1.16 0.26 -2.60
C PHE A 164 -2.44 -0.43 -3.03
N LEU A 165 -3.29 0.29 -3.74
CA LEU A 165 -4.59 -0.18 -4.21
C LEU A 165 -4.67 -0.03 -5.72
N ILE A 166 -5.34 -0.99 -6.35
CA ILE A 166 -5.67 -0.94 -7.77
C ILE A 166 -7.17 -1.06 -7.98
N PHE A 167 -7.69 -0.28 -8.93
CA PHE A 167 -9.09 -0.20 -9.29
C PHE A 167 -9.25 -0.38 -10.80
N SER A 168 -10.35 -0.99 -11.24
CA SER A 168 -10.81 -0.85 -12.62
C SER A 168 -11.24 0.60 -12.84
N GLN A 169 -10.78 1.21 -13.93
CA GLN A 169 -11.10 2.60 -14.26
C GLN A 169 -12.44 2.67 -15.01
N PRO A 170 -13.43 3.45 -14.54
CA PRO A 170 -14.66 3.71 -15.27
C PRO A 170 -14.42 4.45 -16.60
N ASP A 171 -15.27 4.21 -17.60
CA ASP A 171 -15.17 4.84 -18.92
C ASP A 171 -15.18 6.38 -18.85
N ASN A 172 -15.93 6.95 -17.91
CA ASN A 172 -16.06 8.38 -17.69
C ASN A 172 -15.06 8.95 -16.67
N PHE A 173 -14.06 8.17 -16.25
CA PHE A 173 -13.09 8.60 -15.24
C PHE A 173 -12.34 9.86 -15.69
N ASN A 174 -11.81 9.85 -16.92
CA ASN A 174 -11.02 10.94 -17.47
C ASN A 174 -11.80 12.27 -17.55
N ASP A 175 -13.11 12.20 -17.82
CA ASP A 175 -13.98 13.39 -17.79
C ASP A 175 -14.24 13.86 -16.35
N SER A 176 -14.37 12.93 -15.42
CA SER A 176 -14.63 13.19 -14.00
C SER A 176 -13.42 13.82 -13.29
N VAL A 177 -12.21 13.57 -13.79
CA VAL A 177 -10.97 14.12 -13.24
C VAL A 177 -10.51 15.42 -13.90
N GLY A 178 -11.07 15.80 -15.05
CA GLY A 178 -10.77 17.07 -15.71
C GLY A 178 -11.27 18.27 -14.91
N GLY A 179 -10.44 18.79 -13.99
CA GLY A 179 -10.73 20.03 -13.23
C GLY A 179 -11.25 19.83 -11.79
N SER A 180 -11.24 18.60 -11.27
CA SER A 180 -11.61 18.34 -9.87
C SER A 180 -10.59 18.91 -8.84
N PRO A 181 -11.01 19.37 -7.65
CA PRO A 181 -10.11 19.88 -6.61
C PRO A 181 -9.18 18.83 -5.98
N PHE A 182 -9.39 17.53 -6.24
CA PHE A 182 -8.59 16.43 -5.67
C PHE A 182 -7.08 16.54 -5.98
N TYR A 183 -6.71 17.27 -7.03
CA TYR A 183 -5.32 17.41 -7.48
C TYR A 183 -4.53 18.50 -6.74
N THR A 184 -5.18 19.34 -5.93
CA THR A 184 -4.52 20.53 -5.38
C THR A 184 -3.71 20.23 -4.11
N THR A 185 -4.05 19.18 -3.36
CA THR A 185 -3.34 18.78 -2.15
C THR A 185 -3.22 17.25 -2.07
N THR A 186 -2.08 16.78 -1.56
CA THR A 186 -1.82 15.35 -1.25
C THR A 186 -2.21 15.01 0.18
N SER A 187 -2.24 16.01 1.07
CA SER A 187 -2.76 15.89 2.44
C SER A 187 -4.28 15.95 2.47
N TYR A 188 -4.87 15.39 3.53
CA TYR A 188 -6.32 15.34 3.74
C TYR A 188 -7.07 14.61 2.62
N PHE A 189 -6.40 13.66 1.97
CA PHE A 189 -7.05 12.81 0.99
C PHE A 189 -8.12 11.95 1.68
N ASN A 190 -9.25 11.75 0.99
CA ASN A 190 -10.33 10.90 1.44
C ASN A 190 -10.70 9.95 0.32
N LEU A 191 -10.29 8.68 0.45
CA LEU A 191 -10.56 7.67 -0.55
C LEU A 191 -12.07 7.44 -0.76
N THR A 192 -12.88 7.55 0.29
CA THR A 192 -14.34 7.38 0.17
C THR A 192 -14.94 8.47 -0.72
N ASP A 193 -14.57 9.74 -0.50
CA ASP A 193 -15.04 10.85 -1.34
C ASP A 193 -14.53 10.74 -2.77
N PHE A 194 -13.27 10.31 -2.94
CA PHE A 194 -12.68 10.07 -4.25
C PHE A 194 -13.44 9.00 -5.04
N ILE A 195 -13.72 7.85 -4.41
CA ILE A 195 -14.48 6.75 -5.02
C ILE A 195 -15.87 7.24 -5.44
N LEU A 196 -16.58 7.94 -4.54
CA LEU A 196 -17.93 8.46 -4.82
C LEU A 196 -17.96 9.45 -5.99
N GLN A 197 -17.00 10.38 -6.05
CA GLN A 197 -16.98 11.41 -7.09
C GLN A 197 -16.52 10.90 -8.46
N THR A 198 -15.64 9.90 -8.48
CA THR A 198 -15.11 9.34 -9.72
C THR A 198 -15.92 8.14 -10.23
N GLY A 199 -16.89 7.66 -9.45
CA GLY A 199 -17.70 6.50 -9.79
C GLY A 199 -16.93 5.20 -9.74
N LEU A 200 -15.82 5.14 -8.99
CA LEU A 200 -15.04 3.92 -8.83
C LEU A 200 -15.85 2.87 -8.06
N ASP A 201 -15.59 1.61 -8.41
CA ASP A 201 -15.93 0.48 -7.56
C ASP A 201 -14.90 0.32 -6.42
N GLN A 202 -15.09 -0.71 -5.61
CA GLN A 202 -14.09 -1.14 -4.62
C GLN A 202 -12.81 -1.64 -5.30
N PRO A 203 -11.63 -1.55 -4.63
CA PRO A 203 -10.38 -1.97 -5.23
C PRO A 203 -10.39 -3.46 -5.60
N CYS A 204 -9.88 -3.76 -6.80
CA CYS A 204 -9.80 -5.13 -7.33
C CYS A 204 -8.53 -5.85 -6.91
N GLY A 205 -7.55 -5.15 -6.32
CA GLY A 205 -6.31 -5.72 -5.79
C GLY A 205 -5.64 -4.75 -4.81
N GLY A 206 -4.66 -5.24 -4.08
CA GLY A 206 -3.85 -4.40 -3.20
C GLY A 206 -2.73 -5.15 -2.51
N THR A 207 -1.71 -4.41 -2.10
CA THR A 207 -0.65 -4.82 -1.17
C THR A 207 -0.33 -3.63 -0.25
N TYR A 208 0.48 -3.82 0.78
CA TYR A 208 0.93 -2.71 1.62
C TYR A 208 2.26 -2.99 2.26
N MET A 209 2.97 -1.93 2.62
CA MET A 209 4.20 -1.97 3.40
C MET A 209 4.06 -1.17 4.69
N ILE A 210 4.99 -1.40 5.60
CA ILE A 210 5.13 -0.69 6.87
C ILE A 210 6.51 -0.04 6.89
N LEU A 211 6.58 1.25 7.17
CA LEU A 211 7.83 1.95 7.51
C LEU A 211 7.78 2.41 8.96
#